data_AF-A0A5J4R9K8-F1
#
_entry.id   AF-A0A5J4R9K8-F1
#
_cell.length_a   1.000
_cell.length_b   1.000
_cell.length_c   1.000
_cell.angle_alpha   90.00
_cell.angle_beta   90.00
_cell.angle_gamma   90.00
#
_symmetry.space_group_name_H-M   'P 1'
#
loop_
_entity.id
_entity.type
_entity.pdbx_description
1 polymer ?
#
loop_
_entity_poly.entity_id
_entity_poly.type
_entity_poly.pdbx_seq_one_letter_code
_entity_poly.pdbx_strand_id
1 'polypeptide(L)'
;MSAQVDMTAVNAMTERFENLIEEVKKPTKVNHHHVISIGSNKVFFSLIGMCIVILILSFAIYNQRQTISQYRDNDLKYRYIKMQGQATENNIYRLERQFEYRDSITIVRKQVEKYERLVKEQAEKVERARQNADEAEKLQKEAESLKKKK
;
A
#
# COMPACT_ATOMS: atom_id res chain seq x y z
N MET A 1 4.83 32.79 85.13
CA MET A 1 5.20 33.96 84.30
C MET A 1 4.63 33.72 82.90
N SER A 2 3.40 34.17 82.64
CA SER A 2 2.74 33.96 81.35
C SER A 2 3.06 35.13 80.43
N ALA A 3 3.69 34.88 79.28
CA ALA A 3 3.91 35.89 78.26
C ALA A 3 2.53 36.33 77.73
N GLN A 4 2.21 37.62 77.88
CA GLN A 4 1.01 38.20 77.31
C GLN A 4 1.23 38.28 75.80
N VAL A 5 0.59 37.36 75.07
CA VAL A 5 0.62 37.35 73.60
C VAL A 5 -0.14 38.57 73.12
N ASP A 6 0.56 39.48 72.42
CA ASP A 6 -0.08 40.62 71.76
C ASP A 6 -0.89 40.11 70.57
N MET A 7 -2.20 39.99 70.79
CA MET A 7 -3.18 39.52 69.81
C MET A 7 -3.20 40.37 68.54
N THR A 8 -2.77 41.63 68.62
CA THR A 8 -2.70 42.55 67.47
C THR A 8 -1.60 42.11 66.50
N ALA A 9 -0.41 41.77 67.03
CA ALA A 9 0.70 41.28 66.25
C ALA A 9 0.41 39.89 65.65
N VAL A 10 -0.31 39.03 66.39
CA VAL A 10 -0.72 37.71 65.91
C VAL A 10 -1.73 37.85 64.75
N ASN A 11 -2.73 38.71 64.88
CA ASN A 11 -3.72 38.90 63.81
C ASN A 11 -3.10 39.50 62.54
N ALA A 12 -2.19 40.47 62.68
CA ALA A 12 -1.47 41.05 61.55
C ALA A 12 -0.58 40.02 60.82
N MET A 13 0.02 39.08 61.56
CA MET A 13 0.78 37.98 60.99
C MET A 13 -0.12 36.97 60.27
N THR A 14 -1.28 36.66 60.84
CA THR A 14 -2.27 35.76 60.22
C THR A 14 -2.81 36.34 58.91
N GLU A 15 -3.21 37.61 58.88
CA GLU A 15 -3.68 38.26 57.64
C GLU A 15 -2.61 38.28 56.55
N ARG A 16 -1.33 38.48 56.91
CA ARG A 16 -0.22 38.41 55.95
C ARG A 16 -0.03 37.00 55.41
N PHE A 17 -0.15 35.99 56.26
CA PHE A 17 -0.07 34.59 55.83
C PHE A 17 -1.25 34.21 54.92
N GLU A 18 -2.46 34.63 55.25
CA GLU A 18 -3.64 34.39 54.41
C GLU A 18 -3.50 35.05 53.03
N ASN A 19 -3.00 36.28 52.97
CA ASN A 19 -2.74 36.98 51.71
C ASN A 19 -1.67 36.25 50.85
N LEU A 20 -0.59 35.75 51.47
CA LEU A 20 0.43 34.98 50.76
C LEU A 20 -0.11 33.64 50.27
N ILE A 21 -0.96 32.98 51.05
CA ILE A 21 -1.61 31.73 50.66
C ILE A 21 -2.56 31.98 49.48
N GLU A 22 -3.35 33.07 49.49
CA GLU A 22 -4.19 33.45 48.35
C GLU A 22 -3.37 33.77 47.10
N GLU A 23 -2.22 34.43 47.25
CA GLU A 23 -1.32 34.76 46.14
C GLU A 23 -0.68 33.51 45.53
N VAL A 24 -0.24 32.56 46.35
CA VAL A 24 0.33 31.27 45.91
C VAL A 24 -0.73 30.33 45.34
N LYS A 25 -1.99 30.42 45.82
CA LYS A 25 -3.12 29.62 45.33
C LYS A 25 -3.62 30.09 43.96
N LYS A 26 -3.21 31.27 43.48
CA LYS A 26 -3.49 31.69 42.11
C LYS A 26 -2.79 30.73 41.15
N PRO A 27 -3.51 30.10 40.21
CA PRO A 27 -2.90 29.14 39.31
C PRO A 27 -1.89 29.84 38.40
N THR A 28 -0.60 29.51 38.56
CA THR A 28 0.44 29.94 37.64
C THR A 28 0.21 29.27 36.29
N LYS A 29 -0.23 30.03 35.29
CA LYS A 29 -0.31 29.53 33.90
C LYS A 29 1.11 29.30 33.38
N VAL A 30 1.54 28.04 33.35
CA VAL A 30 2.80 27.64 32.72
C VAL A 30 2.55 27.48 31.22
N ASN A 31 3.01 28.44 30.42
CA ASN A 31 2.92 28.39 28.97
C ASN A 31 4.17 27.70 28.39
N HIS A 32 4.01 26.47 27.89
CA HIS A 32 5.08 25.77 27.18
C HIS A 32 5.19 26.29 25.74
N HIS A 33 6.26 27.03 25.43
CA HIS A 33 6.57 27.43 24.06
C HIS A 33 7.65 26.52 23.47
N HIS A 34 7.39 25.94 22.31
CA HIS A 34 8.41 25.25 21.52
C HIS A 34 8.98 26.22 20.49
N VAL A 35 10.21 26.70 20.72
CA VAL A 35 10.91 27.57 19.77
C VAL A 35 11.88 26.72 18.96
N ILE A 36 11.60 26.57 17.66
CA ILE A 36 12.52 25.92 16.73
C ILE A 36 13.38 27.02 16.10
N SER A 37 14.61 27.19 16.61
CA SER A 37 15.56 28.16 16.06
C SER A 37 16.35 27.53 14.91
N ILE A 38 16.06 27.93 13.67
CA ILE A 38 16.84 27.53 12.50
C ILE A 38 18.01 28.52 12.37
N GLY A 39 19.07 28.27 13.13
CA GLY A 39 20.18 29.22 13.30
C GLY A 39 21.13 29.39 12.10
N SER A 40 20.97 28.62 11.02
CA SER A 40 21.85 28.69 9.85
C SER A 40 21.06 28.84 8.56
N ASN A 41 21.30 29.95 7.85
CA ASN A 41 20.67 30.25 6.56
C ASN A 41 20.88 29.11 5.54
N LYS A 42 22.05 28.45 5.58
CA LYS A 42 22.37 27.30 4.71
C LYS A 42 21.50 26.08 5.01
N VAL A 43 21.23 25.80 6.29
CA VAL A 43 20.38 24.67 6.71
C VAL A 43 18.93 24.94 6.34
N PHE A 44 18.46 26.18 6.48
CA PHE A 44 17.11 26.59 6.08
C PHE A 44 16.89 26.41 4.58
N PHE A 45 17.79 26.92 3.73
CA PHE A 45 17.68 26.72 2.28
C PHE A 45 17.83 25.26 1.86
N SER A 46 18.69 24.49 2.54
CA SER A 46 18.81 23.05 2.31
C SER A 46 17.49 22.31 2.61
N LEU A 47 16.85 22.65 3.74
CA LEU A 47 15.55 22.09 4.12
C LEU A 47 14.47 22.42 3.07
N ILE A 48 14.41 23.68 2.64
CA ILE A 48 13.49 24.11 1.57
C ILE A 48 13.77 23.35 0.28
N GLY A 49 15.05 23.23 -0.13
CA GLY A 49 15.45 22.49 -1.32
C GLY A 49 15.01 21.03 -1.25
N MET A 50 15.21 20.38 -0.11
CA MET A 50 14.76 19.00 0.13
C MET A 50 13.23 18.88 0.02
N CYS A 51 12.47 19.80 0.61
CA CYS A 51 11.01 19.83 0.47
C CYS A 51 10.57 19.99 -0.99
N ILE A 52 11.22 20.86 -1.76
CA ILE A 52 10.93 21.06 -3.19
C ILE A 52 11.19 19.77 -3.97
N VAL A 53 12.33 19.09 -3.73
CA VAL A 53 12.65 17.82 -4.40
C VAL A 53 11.60 16.75 -4.07
N ILE A 54 11.18 16.63 -2.81
CA ILE A 54 10.14 15.68 -2.39
C ILE A 54 8.81 15.97 -3.11
N LEU A 55 8.43 17.25 -3.25
CA LEU A 55 7.21 17.65 -3.96
C LEU A 55 7.29 17.30 -5.45
N ILE A 56 8.43 17.54 -6.10
CA ILE A 56 8.64 17.17 -7.52
C ILE A 56 8.53 15.66 -7.69
N LEU A 57 9.19 14.86 -6.85
CA LEU A 57 9.11 13.41 -6.90
C LEU A 57 7.69 12.91 -6.65
N SER A 58 6.98 13.51 -5.70
CA SER A 58 5.58 13.17 -5.41
C SER A 58 4.67 13.44 -6.61
N PHE A 59 4.86 14.59 -7.28
CA PHE A 59 4.14 14.93 -8.50
C PHE A 59 4.46 13.97 -9.65
N ALA A 60 5.73 13.63 -9.84
CA ALA A 60 6.15 12.66 -10.86
C ALA A 60 5.52 11.29 -10.62
N ILE A 61 5.52 10.80 -9.37
CA ILE A 61 4.89 9.53 -8.99
C ILE A 61 3.37 9.60 -9.20
N TYR A 62 2.73 10.71 -8.85
CA TYR A 62 1.30 10.90 -9.05
C TYR A 62 0.92 10.77 -10.53
N ASN A 63 1.65 11.46 -11.42
CA ASN A 63 1.41 11.37 -12.87
C ASN A 63 1.66 9.95 -13.40
N GLN A 64 2.72 9.28 -12.92
CA GLN A 64 3.02 7.89 -13.31
C GLN A 64 1.92 6.92 -12.87
N ARG A 65 1.29 7.11 -11.71
CA ARG A 65 0.25 6.20 -11.20
C ARG A 65 -0.92 6.06 -12.17
N GLN A 66 -1.34 7.15 -12.81
CA GLN A 66 -2.41 7.10 -13.81
C GLN A 66 -2.00 6.27 -15.01
N THR A 67 -0.82 6.54 -15.59
CA THR A 67 -0.30 5.81 -16.74
C THR A 67 -0.10 4.32 -16.43
N ILE A 68 0.46 3.99 -15.26
CA ILE A 68 0.66 2.60 -14.82
C ILE A 68 -0.68 1.88 -14.69
N SER A 69 -1.72 2.53 -14.16
CA SER A 69 -3.05 1.91 -14.09
C SER A 69 -3.61 1.64 -15.48
N GLN A 70 -3.48 2.61 -16.40
CA GLN A 70 -3.94 2.45 -17.78
C GLN A 70 -3.24 1.29 -18.50
N TYR A 71 -1.92 1.14 -18.34
CA TYR A 71 -1.19 0.01 -18.93
C TYR A 71 -1.65 -1.34 -18.38
N ARG A 72 -1.87 -1.42 -17.07
CA ARG A 72 -2.39 -2.65 -16.44
C ARG A 72 -3.80 -2.99 -16.91
N ASP A 73 -4.64 -1.99 -17.08
CA ASP A 73 -6.01 -2.19 -17.54
C ASP A 73 -6.03 -2.58 -19.03
N ASN A 74 -5.18 -1.98 -19.86
CA ASN A 74 -5.01 -2.33 -21.27
C ASN A 74 -4.46 -3.75 -21.45
N ASP A 75 -3.48 -4.17 -20.64
CA ASP A 75 -3.01 -5.57 -20.63
C ASP A 75 -4.17 -6.53 -20.33
N LEU A 76 -4.96 -6.24 -19.29
CA LEU A 76 -6.09 -7.08 -18.93
C LEU A 76 -7.14 -7.13 -20.05
N LYS A 77 -7.46 -6.00 -20.69
CA LYS A 77 -8.36 -5.94 -21.86
C LYS A 77 -7.84 -6.81 -23.00
N TYR A 78 -6.54 -6.72 -23.31
CA TYR A 78 -5.91 -7.54 -24.36
C TYR A 78 -6.02 -9.04 -24.06
N ARG A 79 -5.65 -9.47 -22.84
CA ARG A 79 -5.74 -10.88 -22.43
C ARG A 79 -7.18 -11.39 -22.45
N TYR A 80 -8.14 -10.55 -22.08
CA TYR A 80 -9.56 -10.89 -22.18
C TYR A 80 -10.02 -11.11 -23.63
N ILE A 81 -9.68 -10.20 -24.55
CA ILE A 81 -10.01 -10.36 -25.97
C ILE A 81 -9.36 -11.63 -26.54
N LYS A 82 -8.10 -11.89 -26.17
CA LYS A 82 -7.39 -13.11 -26.55
C LYS A 82 -8.11 -14.37 -26.06
N MET A 83 -8.62 -14.36 -24.82
CA MET A 83 -9.43 -15.45 -24.27
C MET A 83 -10.74 -15.66 -25.03
N GLN A 84 -11.43 -14.58 -25.43
CA GLN A 84 -12.69 -14.68 -26.18
C GLN A 84 -12.49 -15.22 -27.61
N GLY A 85 -11.28 -15.11 -28.17
CA GLY A 85 -10.94 -15.58 -29.51
C GLY A 85 -11.55 -14.76 -30.65
N GLN A 86 -12.30 -13.69 -30.34
CA GLN A 86 -12.94 -12.80 -31.32
C GLN A 86 -12.95 -11.35 -30.82
N ALA A 87 -12.52 -10.44 -31.69
CA ALA A 87 -12.49 -9.00 -31.44
C ALA A 87 -13.65 -8.26 -32.13
N THR A 88 -14.88 -8.74 -31.93
CA THR A 88 -16.09 -8.11 -32.49
C THR A 88 -16.36 -6.77 -31.80
N GLU A 89 -16.86 -5.77 -32.54
CA GLU A 89 -17.21 -4.44 -32.01
C GLU A 89 -18.09 -4.52 -30.75
N ASN A 90 -19.11 -5.38 -30.76
CA ASN A 90 -19.99 -5.58 -29.60
C ASN A 90 -19.24 -6.12 -28.36
N ASN A 91 -18.25 -6.99 -28.55
CA ASN A 91 -17.46 -7.53 -27.44
C ASN A 91 -16.53 -6.47 -26.87
N ILE A 92 -15.91 -5.66 -27.73
CA ILE A 92 -15.07 -4.53 -27.32
C ILE A 92 -15.91 -3.49 -26.58
N TYR A 93 -17.09 -3.16 -27.10
CA TYR A 93 -18.01 -2.21 -26.45
C TYR A 93 -18.46 -2.68 -25.06
N ARG A 94 -18.84 -3.95 -24.93
CA ARG A 94 -19.23 -4.53 -23.64
C ARG A 94 -18.06 -4.56 -22.65
N LEU A 95 -16.85 -4.86 -23.13
CA LEU A 95 -15.64 -4.84 -22.33
C LEU A 95 -15.32 -3.43 -21.84
N GLU A 96 -15.43 -2.42 -22.71
CA GLU A 96 -15.19 -1.03 -22.32
C GLU A 96 -16.16 -0.59 -21.21
N ARG A 97 -17.45 -0.92 -21.35
CA ARG A 97 -18.46 -0.67 -20.31
C ARG A 97 -18.15 -1.37 -19.00
N GLN A 98 -17.53 -2.55 -19.02
CA GLN A 98 -17.08 -3.22 -17.80
C GLN A 98 -15.90 -2.49 -17.14
N PHE A 99 -15.05 -1.81 -17.90
CA PHE A 99 -13.92 -1.06 -17.33
C PHE A 99 -14.31 0.31 -16.77
N GLU A 100 -15.53 0.78 -17.02
CA GLU A 100 -16.10 1.95 -16.33
C GLU A 100 -16.31 1.69 -14.82
N TYR A 101 -16.54 0.43 -14.43
CA TYR A 101 -16.85 0.04 -13.06
C TYR A 101 -15.75 -0.83 -12.45
N ARG A 102 -15.21 -0.41 -11.29
CA ARG A 102 -14.07 -1.08 -10.63
C ARG A 102 -14.35 -2.54 -10.23
N ASP A 103 -15.60 -2.85 -9.87
CA ASP A 103 -16.01 -4.21 -9.49
C ASP A 103 -15.98 -5.16 -10.70
N SER A 104 -16.44 -4.67 -11.85
CA SER A 104 -16.42 -5.41 -13.12
C SER A 104 -15.00 -5.74 -13.58
N ILE A 105 -14.02 -4.83 -13.38
CA ILE A 105 -12.61 -5.12 -13.67
C ILE A 105 -12.10 -6.34 -12.87
N THR A 106 -12.53 -6.46 -11.61
CA THR A 106 -12.14 -7.60 -10.75
C THR A 106 -12.73 -8.91 -11.26
N ILE A 107 -13.96 -8.87 -11.78
CA ILE A 107 -14.61 -10.03 -12.39
C ILE A 107 -13.87 -10.44 -13.66
N VAL A 108 -13.57 -9.48 -14.55
CA VAL A 108 -12.80 -9.71 -15.78
C VAL A 108 -11.44 -10.34 -15.46
N ARG A 109 -10.74 -9.81 -14.46
CA ARG A 109 -9.45 -10.38 -14.00
C ARG A 109 -9.57 -11.84 -13.60
N LYS A 110 -10.56 -12.19 -12.77
CA LYS A 110 -10.79 -13.58 -12.35
C LYS A 110 -11.14 -14.50 -13.53
N GLN A 111 -11.89 -14.01 -14.51
CA GLN A 111 -12.23 -14.79 -15.70
C GLN A 111 -10.97 -15.11 -16.53
N VAL A 112 -10.14 -14.10 -16.80
CA VAL A 112 -8.88 -14.26 -17.54
C VAL A 112 -7.93 -15.20 -16.80
N GLU A 113 -7.72 -14.98 -15.50
CA GLU A 113 -6.83 -15.83 -14.68
C GLU A 113 -7.28 -17.29 -14.65
N LYS A 114 -8.59 -17.54 -14.56
CA LYS A 114 -9.14 -18.89 -14.60
C LYS A 114 -8.89 -19.55 -15.94
N TYR A 115 -9.13 -18.84 -17.04
CA TYR A 115 -8.90 -19.36 -18.38
C TYR A 115 -7.43 -19.68 -18.63
N GLU A 116 -6.52 -18.75 -18.32
CA GLU A 116 -5.08 -18.94 -18.50
C GLU A 116 -4.56 -20.14 -17.70
N ARG A 117 -5.08 -20.33 -16.48
CA ARG A 117 -4.77 -21.50 -15.67
C ARG A 117 -5.22 -22.80 -16.33
N LEU A 118 -6.46 -22.85 -16.81
CA LEU A 118 -7.00 -24.04 -17.48
C LEU A 118 -6.24 -24.37 -18.77
N VAL A 119 -5.90 -23.36 -19.57
CA VAL A 119 -5.09 -23.53 -20.78
C VAL A 119 -3.72 -24.09 -20.45
N LYS A 120 -3.07 -23.56 -19.39
CA LYS A 120 -1.77 -24.06 -18.93
C LYS A 120 -1.86 -25.52 -18.46
N GLU A 121 -2.84 -25.84 -17.62
CA GLU A 121 -3.05 -27.22 -17.14
C GLU A 121 -3.33 -28.19 -18.29
N GLN A 122 -4.09 -27.76 -19.29
CA GLN A 122 -4.37 -28.58 -20.47
C GLN A 122 -3.11 -28.82 -21.29
N ALA A 123 -2.31 -27.78 -21.55
CA ALA A 123 -1.03 -27.90 -22.23
C ALA A 123 -0.07 -28.85 -21.50
N GLU A 124 0.03 -28.75 -20.17
CA GLU A 124 0.85 -29.67 -19.37
C GLU A 124 0.37 -31.12 -19.45
N LYS A 125 -0.96 -31.35 -19.44
CA LYS A 125 -1.54 -32.69 -19.60
C LYS A 125 -1.26 -33.29 -20.97
N VAL A 126 -1.38 -32.48 -22.03
CA VAL A 126 -1.09 -32.90 -23.40
C VAL A 126 0.39 -33.26 -23.55
N GLU A 127 1.29 -32.44 -23.00
CA GLU A 127 2.73 -32.71 -23.07
C GLU A 127 3.11 -33.99 -22.31
N ARG A 128 2.56 -34.21 -21.10
CA ARG A 128 2.77 -35.47 -20.37
C ARG A 128 2.23 -36.69 -21.14
N ALA A 129 1.04 -36.56 -21.75
CA ALA A 129 0.47 -37.64 -22.54
C ALA A 129 1.37 -37.99 -23.74
N ARG A 130 1.97 -36.98 -24.38
CA ARG A 130 2.92 -37.18 -25.48
C ARG A 130 4.18 -37.90 -25.02
N GLN A 131 4.78 -37.46 -23.91
CA GLN A 131 5.98 -38.08 -23.34
C GLN A 131 5.74 -39.55 -22.96
N ASN A 132 4.60 -39.85 -22.31
CA ASN A 132 4.24 -41.21 -21.94
C ASN A 132 3.99 -42.10 -23.17
N ALA A 133 3.40 -41.56 -24.24
CA ALA A 133 3.21 -42.29 -25.49
C ALA A 133 4.54 -42.61 -26.17
N ASP A 134 5.47 -41.65 -26.23
CA ASP A 134 6.80 -41.83 -26.79
C ASP A 134 7.60 -42.90 -25.99
N GLU A 135 7.47 -42.92 -24.67
CA GLU A 135 8.10 -43.92 -23.81
C GLU A 135 7.48 -45.31 -23.99
N ALA A 136 6.15 -45.41 -24.06
CA ALA A 136 5.46 -46.67 -24.33
C ALA A 136 5.85 -47.26 -25.69
N GLU A 137 5.98 -46.43 -26.73
CA GLU A 137 6.43 -46.88 -28.06
C GLU A 137 7.87 -47.41 -28.03
N LYS A 138 8.77 -46.76 -27.30
CA LYS A 138 10.15 -47.24 -27.11
C LYS A 138 10.19 -48.59 -26.40
N LEU A 139 9.47 -48.72 -25.29
CA LEU A 139 9.38 -49.98 -24.54
C LEU A 139 8.78 -51.11 -25.39
N GLN A 140 7.78 -50.82 -26.22
CA GLN A 140 7.21 -51.79 -27.15
C GLN A 140 8.25 -52.28 -28.17
N LYS A 141 9.00 -51.35 -28.80
CA LYS A 141 10.08 -51.70 -29.74
C LYS A 141 11.18 -52.54 -29.09
N GLU A 142 11.57 -52.19 -27.87
CA GLU A 142 12.55 -52.96 -27.10
C GLU A 142 12.04 -54.39 -26.81
N ALA A 143 10.80 -54.53 -26.34
CA ALA A 143 10.19 -55.82 -26.09
C ALA A 143 10.08 -56.71 -27.35
N GLU A 144 9.72 -56.12 -28.49
CA GLU A 144 9.70 -56.83 -29.79
C GLU A 144 11.10 -57.26 -30.24
N SER A 145 12.11 -56.41 -30.04
CA SER A 145 13.51 -56.74 -30.37
C SER A 145 14.05 -57.89 -29.50
N LEU A 146 13.67 -57.94 -28.22
CA LEU A 146 14.05 -59.01 -27.31
C LEU A 146 13.38 -60.33 -27.68
N LYS A 147 12.10 -60.30 -28.09
CA LYS A 147 11.39 -61.51 -28.58
C LYS A 147 12.03 -62.09 -29.84
N LYS A 148 12.54 -61.27 -30.75
CA LYS A 148 13.20 -61.73 -31.99
C LYS A 148 14.60 -62.31 -31.77
N LYS A 149 15.26 -62.01 -30.64
CA LYS A 149 16.60 -62.52 -30.29
C LYS A 149 16.55 -63.87 -29.55
N LYS A 150 15.36 -64.38 -29.25
CA LYS A 150 15.13 -65.63 -28.51
C LYS A 150 14.56 -66.69 -29.45
#